data_AF-A0A1V4TKM6-F1
#
_entry.id   AF-A0A1V4TKM6-F1
#
_cell.length_a   1.000
_cell.length_b   1.000
_cell.length_c   1.000
_cell.angle_alpha   90.00
_cell.angle_beta   90.00
_cell.angle_gamma   90.00
#
_symmetry.space_group_name_H-M   'P 1'
#
loop_
_entity.id
_entity.type
_entity.pdbx_description
1 polymer ?
#
loop_
_entity_poly.entity_id
_entity_poly.type
_entity_poly.pdbx_seq_one_letter_code
_entity_poly.pdbx_strand_id
1 'polypeptide(L)'
;MVVKEKRGRRRYIAFRAERKLSDEELLAILNATLSSRGIKVPKIIQFDGRMGILRCSPPDKDKVVAVLAERSDPRGGIETLSTSGTLLTLREKYFPKPEARG
;
A
#
# COMPACT_ATOMS: atom_id res chain seq x y z
N MET A 1 28.97 11.22 0.32
CA MET A 1 27.75 10.50 -0.12
C MET A 1 27.47 9.40 0.91
N VAL A 2 26.58 9.64 1.87
CA VAL A 2 26.37 8.69 2.99
C VAL A 2 25.50 7.54 2.48
N VAL A 3 26.14 6.42 2.21
CA VAL A 3 25.49 5.14 1.94
C VAL A 3 24.72 4.75 3.21
N LYS A 4 23.41 4.99 3.20
CA LYS A 4 22.48 4.52 4.25
C LYS A 4 22.34 3.00 4.14
N GLU A 5 23.39 2.27 4.49
CA GLU A 5 23.48 0.82 4.35
C GLU A 5 22.83 0.05 5.52
N LYS A 6 22.34 0.73 6.57
CA LYS A 6 21.77 0.07 7.78
C LYS A 6 20.30 0.35 8.10
N ARG A 7 19.50 0.86 7.16
CA ARG A 7 18.04 0.82 7.25
C ARG A 7 17.52 0.15 6.00
N GLY A 8 17.14 -1.13 6.10
CA GLY A 8 16.62 -1.93 4.99
C GLY A 8 15.76 -1.08 4.06
N ARG A 9 16.12 -1.06 2.78
CA ARG A 9 15.44 -0.25 1.75
C ARG A 9 13.95 -0.47 1.89
N ARG A 10 13.14 0.59 2.02
CA ARG A 10 11.68 0.44 2.12
C ARG A 10 11.07 0.63 0.75
N ARG A 11 10.02 -0.14 0.46
CA ARG A 11 9.18 0.10 -0.71
C ARG A 11 7.80 0.50 -0.24
N TYR A 12 7.24 1.44 -0.97
CA TYR A 12 5.92 1.96 -0.74
C TYR A 12 5.05 1.58 -1.93
N ILE A 13 3.82 1.17 -1.65
CA ILE A 13 2.85 0.74 -2.65
C ILE A 13 1.59 1.58 -2.42
N ALA A 14 1.22 2.38 -3.40
CA ALA A 14 -0.06 3.06 -3.41
C ALA A 14 -1.12 2.10 -3.97
N PHE A 15 -2.28 2.06 -3.32
CA PHE A 15 -3.40 1.24 -3.73
C PHE A 15 -4.71 2.03 -3.64
N ARG A 16 -5.72 1.54 -4.34
CA ARG A 16 -7.09 2.04 -4.32
C ARG A 16 -8.04 0.89 -4.08
N ALA A 17 -8.92 1.03 -3.11
CA ALA A 17 -10.07 0.17 -2.93
C ALA A 17 -11.19 0.59 -3.91
N GLU A 18 -11.85 -0.38 -4.53
CA GLU A 18 -12.98 -0.12 -5.42
C GLU A 18 -14.18 0.49 -4.68
N ARG A 19 -14.39 0.06 -3.42
CA ARG A 19 -15.39 0.59 -2.50
C ARG A 19 -14.73 1.31 -1.33
N LYS A 20 -15.51 2.11 -0.61
CA LYS A 20 -15.06 2.68 0.65
C LYS A 20 -14.93 1.56 1.69
N LEU A 21 -13.74 1.36 2.22
CA LEU A 21 -13.45 0.38 3.27
C LEU A 21 -13.09 1.12 4.56
N SER A 22 -13.37 0.50 5.69
CA SER A 22 -12.80 0.93 6.98
C SER A 22 -11.38 0.40 7.14
N ASP A 23 -10.56 1.01 8.01
CA ASP A 23 -9.22 0.52 8.34
C ASP A 23 -9.23 -0.96 8.78
N GLU A 24 -10.24 -1.36 9.56
CA GLU A 24 -10.44 -2.74 10.01
C GLU A 24 -10.72 -3.70 8.85
N GLU A 25 -11.58 -3.31 7.91
CA GLU A 25 -11.90 -4.12 6.73
C GLU A 25 -10.69 -4.28 5.82
N LEU A 26 -9.96 -3.18 5.57
CA LEU A 26 -8.72 -3.20 4.81
C LEU A 26 -7.70 -4.16 5.46
N LEU A 27 -7.53 -4.06 6.78
CA LEU A 27 -6.60 -4.90 7.51
C LEU A 27 -7.04 -6.37 7.52
N ALA A 28 -8.34 -6.65 7.59
CA ALA A 28 -8.89 -8.00 7.47
C ALA A 28 -8.65 -8.59 6.07
N ILE A 29 -8.89 -7.83 5.00
CA ILE A 29 -8.62 -8.24 3.62
C ILE A 29 -7.12 -8.54 3.44
N LEU A 30 -6.25 -7.60 3.83
CA LEU A 30 -4.80 -7.80 3.72
C LEU A 30 -4.32 -9.00 4.53
N ASN A 31 -4.84 -9.21 5.75
CA ASN A 31 -4.51 -10.39 6.55
C ASN A 31 -4.98 -11.68 5.88
N ALA A 32 -6.23 -11.74 5.41
CA ALA A 32 -6.76 -12.94 4.77
C ALA A 32 -5.96 -13.32 3.52
N THR A 33 -5.69 -12.34 2.64
CA THR A 33 -5.03 -12.60 1.35
C THR A 33 -3.54 -12.89 1.52
N LEU A 34 -2.83 -12.19 2.42
CA LEU A 34 -1.38 -12.34 2.60
C LEU A 34 -1.01 -13.46 3.56
N SER A 35 -1.74 -13.62 4.67
CA SER A 35 -1.46 -14.69 5.64
C SER A 35 -1.74 -16.06 5.05
N SER A 36 -2.73 -16.20 4.16
CA SER A 36 -2.98 -17.43 3.41
C SER A 36 -1.76 -17.88 2.58
N ARG A 37 -0.90 -16.94 2.18
CA ARG A 37 0.34 -17.20 1.42
C ARG A 37 1.61 -17.13 2.26
N GLY A 38 1.49 -17.02 3.59
CA GLY A 38 2.64 -16.86 4.50
C GLY A 38 3.40 -15.55 4.30
N ILE A 39 2.80 -14.54 3.67
CA ILE A 39 3.42 -13.24 3.44
C ILE A 39 3.12 -12.35 4.63
N LYS A 40 4.14 -11.66 5.14
CA LYS A 40 3.97 -10.68 6.21
C LYS A 40 3.11 -9.52 5.73
N VAL A 41 2.05 -9.23 6.48
CA VAL A 41 1.17 -8.09 6.17
C VAL A 41 1.97 -6.78 6.20
N PRO A 42 1.98 -6.00 5.11
CA PRO A 42 2.70 -4.75 5.04
C PRO A 42 2.06 -3.72 5.97
N LYS A 43 2.89 -2.79 6.45
CA LYS A 43 2.38 -1.73 7.35
C LYS A 43 1.62 -0.69 6.54
N ILE A 44 0.36 -0.45 6.88
CA ILE A 44 -0.42 0.68 6.34
C ILE A 44 0.20 1.97 6.90
N ILE A 45 0.54 2.90 6.01
CA ILE A 45 1.13 4.21 6.35
C ILE A 45 0.06 5.30 6.36
N GLN A 46 -0.85 5.23 5.40
CA GLN A 46 -1.94 6.17 5.24
C GLN A 46 -3.06 5.45 4.52
N PHE A 47 -4.30 5.70 4.93
CA PHE A 47 -5.50 5.23 4.27
C PHE A 47 -6.60 6.27 4.53
N ASP A 48 -7.38 6.61 3.50
CA ASP A 48 -8.49 7.58 3.60
C ASP A 48 -9.88 6.94 3.43
N GLY A 49 -9.93 5.61 3.41
CA GLY A 49 -11.13 4.84 3.12
C GLY A 49 -11.23 4.39 1.66
N ARG A 50 -10.56 5.05 0.71
CA ARG A 50 -10.58 4.68 -0.71
C ARG A 50 -9.20 4.47 -1.30
N MET A 51 -8.21 5.26 -0.90
CA MET A 51 -6.83 5.14 -1.31
C MET A 51 -5.94 4.96 -0.08
N GLY A 52 -4.84 4.24 -0.26
CA GLY A 52 -3.86 4.09 0.80
C GLY A 52 -2.45 3.85 0.29
N ILE A 53 -1.52 3.90 1.25
CA ILE A 53 -0.10 3.61 1.03
C ILE A 53 0.33 2.52 2.01
N LEU A 54 0.84 1.43 1.47
CA LEU A 54 1.46 0.33 2.19
C LEU A 54 2.97 0.50 2.20
N ARG A 55 3.61 0.07 3.29
CA ARG A 55 5.05 -0.07 3.42
C ARG A 55 5.42 -1.54 3.53
N CYS A 56 6.24 -2.00 2.60
CA CYS A 56 6.78 -3.36 2.54
C CYS A 56 8.31 -3.34 2.44
N SER A 57 8.91 -4.51 2.65
CA SER A 57 10.32 -4.75 2.34
C SER A 57 10.49 -4.97 0.83
N PRO A 58 11.68 -4.74 0.24
CA PRO A 58 11.93 -4.95 -1.18
C PRO A 58 11.62 -6.38 -1.66
N PRO A 59 11.97 -7.47 -0.94
CA PRO A 59 11.67 -8.82 -1.40
C PRO A 59 10.17 -9.16 -1.32
N ASP A 60 9.42 -8.46 -0.47
CA ASP A 60 7.97 -8.64 -0.34
C ASP A 60 7.18 -7.80 -1.33
N LYS A 61 7.79 -6.76 -1.92
CA LYS A 61 7.13 -5.83 -2.84
C LYS A 61 6.46 -6.58 -3.99
N ASP A 62 7.20 -7.39 -4.72
CA ASP A 62 6.69 -8.12 -5.88
C ASP A 62 5.61 -9.13 -5.48
N LYS A 63 5.76 -9.78 -4.32
CA LYS A 63 4.75 -10.71 -3.77
C LYS A 63 3.46 -9.98 -3.42
N VAL A 64 3.55 -8.85 -2.69
CA VAL A 64 2.38 -8.06 -2.30
C VAL A 64 1.66 -7.52 -3.53
N VAL A 65 2.38 -6.98 -4.52
CA VAL A 65 1.77 -6.50 -5.77
C VAL A 65 1.09 -7.63 -6.53
N ALA A 66 1.75 -8.79 -6.67
CA ALA A 66 1.16 -9.95 -7.34
C ALA A 66 -0.13 -10.39 -6.65
N VAL A 67 -0.12 -10.50 -5.32
CA VAL A 67 -1.29 -10.91 -4.53
C VAL A 67 -2.44 -9.89 -4.60
N LEU A 68 -2.13 -8.60 -4.59
CA LEU A 68 -3.15 -7.56 -4.77
C LEU A 68 -3.72 -7.56 -6.20
N ALA A 69 -2.89 -7.86 -7.20
CA ALA A 69 -3.30 -7.94 -8.61
C ALA A 69 -4.10 -9.21 -8.92
N GLU A 70 -3.84 -10.31 -8.21
CA GLU A 70 -4.54 -11.58 -8.33
C GLU A 70 -5.93 -11.47 -7.67
N ARG A 71 -6.82 -10.70 -8.33
CA ARG A 71 -8.21 -10.37 -7.94
C ARG A 71 -8.50 -10.59 -6.46
N SER A 72 -8.22 -9.57 -5.64
CA SER A 72 -8.91 -9.43 -4.36
C SER A 72 -10.42 -9.50 -4.63
N ASP A 73 -11.03 -10.54 -4.09
CA ASP A 73 -12.45 -10.86 -3.96
C ASP A 73 -13.47 -9.87 -4.61
N PRO A 74 -14.51 -10.36 -5.33
CA PRO A 74 -15.57 -9.50 -5.87
C PRO A 74 -16.29 -8.64 -4.81
N ARG A 75 -16.09 -8.90 -3.51
CA ARG A 75 -16.63 -8.11 -2.39
C ARG A 75 -15.72 -6.98 -1.88
N GLY A 76 -14.54 -6.72 -2.46
CA GLY A 76 -13.66 -5.70 -1.90
C GLY A 76 -12.32 -5.53 -2.62
N GLY A 77 -12.33 -5.51 -3.95
CA GLY A 77 -11.13 -5.37 -4.78
C GLY A 77 -10.24 -4.20 -4.35
N ILE A 78 -8.97 -4.51 -4.07
CA ILE A 78 -7.90 -3.53 -3.90
C ILE A 78 -7.03 -3.56 -5.15
N GLU A 79 -6.95 -2.43 -5.83
CA GLU A 79 -6.13 -2.23 -7.01
C GLU A 79 -4.80 -1.56 -6.64
N THR A 80 -3.68 -2.12 -7.11
CA THR A 80 -2.38 -1.47 -6.95
C THR A 80 -2.24 -0.35 -7.98
N LEU A 81 -2.02 0.89 -7.52
CA LEU A 81 -1.86 2.05 -8.40
C LEU A 81 -0.42 2.23 -8.87
N SER A 82 0.54 2.22 -7.92
CA SER A 82 1.95 2.44 -8.23
C SER A 82 2.83 2.04 -7.06
N THR A 83 4.11 1.78 -7.35
CA THR A 83 5.14 1.57 -6.33
C THR A 83 6.16 2.69 -6.34
N SER A 84 6.80 2.97 -5.20
CA SER A 84 7.87 3.96 -5.07
C SER A 84 8.91 3.55 -4.01
N GLY A 85 10.13 4.03 -4.14
CA GLY A 85 11.15 3.97 -3.07
C GLY A 85 10.96 5.03 -1.97
N THR A 86 10.17 6.07 -2.26
CA THR A 86 9.97 7.23 -1.39
C THR A 86 8.49 7.42 -1.09
N LEU A 87 8.17 7.60 0.20
CA LEU A 87 6.81 7.90 0.64
C LEU A 87 6.31 9.23 0.07
N LEU A 88 7.19 10.24 -0.01
CA LEU A 88 6.87 11.59 -0.47
C LEU A 88 6.25 11.57 -1.87
N THR A 89 6.89 10.87 -2.82
CA THR A 89 6.41 10.74 -4.21
C THR A 89 5.01 10.16 -4.30
N LEU A 90 4.66 9.19 -3.44
CA LEU A 90 3.29 8.64 -3.44
C LEU A 90 2.29 9.59 -2.80
N ARG A 91 2.69 10.32 -1.75
CA ARG A 91 1.81 11.32 -1.12
C ARG A 91 1.52 12.46 -2.08
N GLU A 92 2.52 13.00 -2.76
CA GLU A 92 2.31 14.08 -3.73
C GLU A 92 1.42 13.63 -4.90
N LYS A 93 1.56 12.38 -5.35
CA LYS A 93 0.80 11.85 -6.47
C LYS A 93 -0.65 11.46 -6.14
N TYR A 94 -0.88 10.89 -4.95
CA TYR A 94 -2.17 10.28 -4.59
C TYR A 94 -2.88 10.94 -3.41
N PHE A 95 -2.18 11.76 -2.64
CA PHE A 95 -2.71 12.53 -1.51
C PHE A 95 -2.26 13.99 -1.62
N PRO A 96 -2.51 14.69 -2.74
CA PRO A 96 -2.20 16.10 -2.84
C PRO A 96 -2.96 16.83 -1.74
N LYS A 97 -2.28 17.72 -1.01
CA LYS A 97 -2.99 18.60 -0.09
C LYS A 97 -3.96 19.44 -0.92
N PRO A 98 -5.23 19.63 -0.49
CA PRO A 98 -6.07 20.61 -1.14
C PRO A 98 -5.34 21.94 -1.05
N GLU A 99 -5.03 22.54 -2.21
CA GLU A 99 -4.52 23.90 -2.27
C GLU A 99 -5.49 24.77 -1.47
N ALA A 100 -4.99 25.36 -0.39
CA ALA A 100 -5.70 26.41 0.31
C ALA A 100 -5.80 27.59 -0.68
N ARG A 101 -6.90 27.64 -1.43
CA ARG A 101 -7.32 28.85 -2.12
C ARG A 101 -7.69 29.85 -1.03
N GLY A 102 -6.75 30.74 -0.72
CA GLY A 102 -7.00 31.99 -0.01
C GLY A 102 -7.69 33.01 -0.90
#